data_AF-A0A1H0JN08-F1
#
_entry.id   AF-A0A1H0JN08-F1
#
_cell.length_a   1.000
_cell.length_b   1.000
_cell.length_c   1.000
_cell.angle_alpha   90.00
_cell.angle_beta   90.00
_cell.angle_gamma   90.00
#
_symmetry.space_group_name_H-M   'P 1'
#
loop_
_entity.id
_entity.type
_entity.pdbx_description
1 polymer ?
#
loop_
_entity_poly.entity_id
_entity_poly.type
_entity_poly.pdbx_seq_one_letter_code
_entity_poly.pdbx_strand_id
1 'polypeptide(L)' 'MSQDPCAACPVEPTISHAEIRERAYDLWDRNHRPVGYDLHFWVMAERELKAERRVAQTGRQVEMA' A
#
# COMPACT_ATOMS: atom_id res chain seq x y z
N MET A 1 12.78 32.10 -0.16
CA MET A 1 12.03 30.90 -0.58
C MET A 1 12.70 29.71 0.09
N SER A 2 12.35 29.49 1.36
CA SER A 2 12.97 28.44 2.18
C SER A 2 12.33 27.12 1.79
N GLN A 3 13.10 26.25 1.14
CA GLN A 3 12.80 24.84 1.09
C GLN A 3 13.29 24.28 2.42
N ASP A 4 12.37 24.04 3.34
CA ASP A 4 12.64 23.26 4.55
C ASP A 4 12.68 21.77 4.15
N PRO A 5 13.84 21.07 4.15
CA PRO A 5 13.83 19.62 4.14
C PRO A 5 13.63 19.16 5.58
N CYS A 6 12.38 19.20 6.09
CA CYS A 6 12.04 18.47 7.30
C CYS A 6 12.18 16.98 6.95
N ALA A 7 13.36 16.45 7.24
CA ALA A 7 13.76 15.10 6.89
C ALA A 7 12.79 14.08 7.53
N ALA A 8 12.17 13.30 6.65
CA ALA A 8 11.55 12.01 6.93
C ALA A 8 10.21 11.98 7.69
N CYS A 9 9.23 12.81 7.33
CA CYS A 9 7.87 12.26 7.28
C CYS A 9 7.87 11.27 6.10
N PRO A 10 7.70 9.94 6.30
CA PRO A 10 7.59 9.02 5.17
C PRO A 10 6.40 9.49 4.35
N VAL A 11 6.68 10.00 3.15
CA VAL A 11 5.64 10.35 2.18
C VAL A 11 4.86 9.07 1.97
N GLU A 12 3.58 9.06 2.37
CA GLU A 12 2.80 7.83 2.29
C GLU A 12 2.92 7.26 0.88
N PRO A 13 3.22 5.96 0.74
CA PRO A 13 3.41 5.39 -0.58
C PRO A 13 2.12 5.59 -1.39
N THR A 14 2.25 6.26 -2.54
CA THR A 14 1.15 6.48 -3.46
C THR A 14 0.76 5.15 -4.09
N ILE A 15 -0.34 4.57 -3.61
CA ILE A 15 -0.94 3.36 -4.19
C ILE A 15 -2.10 3.80 -5.09
N SER A 16 -2.13 3.32 -6.33
CA SER A 16 -3.24 3.62 -7.23
C SER A 16 -4.47 2.75 -6.92
N HIS A 17 -5.68 3.27 -7.20
CA HIS A 17 -6.90 2.47 -7.08
C HIS A 17 -6.90 1.21 -7.96
N ALA A 18 -6.17 1.24 -9.09
CA ALA A 18 -6.05 0.07 -9.96
C ALA A 18 -5.31 -1.09 -9.27
N GLU A 19 -4.22 -0.78 -8.55
CA GLU A 19 -3.46 -1.77 -7.77
C GLU A 19 -4.28 -2.30 -6.58
N ILE A 20 -4.98 -1.40 -5.86
CA ILE A 20 -5.86 -1.80 -4.74
C ILE A 20 -6.94 -2.74 -5.24
N ARG A 21 -7.57 -2.40 -6.37
CA ARG A 21 -8.61 -3.21 -6.99
C ARG A 21 -8.12 -4.61 -7.37
N GLU A 22 -6.97 -4.71 -8.03
CA GLU A 22 -6.37 -5.99 -8.39
C GLU A 22 -6.11 -6.86 -7.15
N ARG A 23 -5.45 -6.29 -6.12
CA ARG A 23 -5.17 -7.01 -4.87
C ARG A 23 -6.45 -7.38 -4.12
N ALA A 24 -7.45 -6.50 -4.09
CA ALA A 24 -8.74 -6.77 -3.46
C ALA A 24 -9.50 -7.89 -4.15
N TYR A 25 -9.48 -7.95 -5.49
CA TYR A 25 -10.09 -9.04 -6.24
C TYR A 25 -9.43 -10.38 -5.95
N ASP A 26 -8.10 -10.44 -5.91
CA ASP A 26 -7.36 -11.64 -5.53
C ASP A 26 -7.75 -12.14 -4.13
N LEU A 27 -7.83 -11.22 -3.15
CA LEU A 27 -8.26 -11.55 -1.80
C LEU A 27 -9.70 -12.06 -1.79
N TRP A 28 -10.63 -11.38 -2.47
CA TRP A 28 -12.03 -11.76 -2.52
C TRP A 28 -12.26 -13.11 -3.21
N ASP A 29 -11.54 -13.38 -4.31
CA ASP A 29 -11.61 -14.65 -5.05
C ASP A 29 -11.11 -15.83 -4.21
N ARG A 30 -9.94 -15.67 -3.57
CA ARG A 30 -9.37 -16.69 -2.67
C ARG A 30 -10.26 -17.02 -1.47
N ASN A 31 -11.09 -16.08 -1.03
CA ASN A 31 -12.03 -16.24 0.07
C ASN A 31 -13.42 -16.77 -0.37
N HIS A 32 -13.56 -17.26 -1.60
CA HIS A 32 -14.81 -17.78 -2.17
C HIS A 32 -15.90 -16.74 -2.41
N ARG A 33 -15.50 -15.48 -2.65
CA ARG A 33 -16.40 -14.41 -3.09
C ARG A 33 -17.60 -14.17 -2.17
N PRO A 34 -17.39 -13.97 -0.86
CA PRO A 34 -18.48 -13.69 0.06
C PRO A 34 -19.14 -12.36 -0.29
N VAL A 35 -20.47 -12.34 -0.26
CA VAL A 35 -21.28 -11.17 -0.60
C VAL A 35 -21.22 -10.15 0.54
N GLY A 36 -21.05 -8.87 0.22
CA GLY A 36 -21.08 -7.78 1.19
C GLY A 36 -19.75 -7.52 1.92
N TYR A 37 -18.68 -8.22 1.54
CA TYR A 37 -17.34 -8.04 2.10
C TYR A 37 -16.39 -7.28 1.16
N ASP A 38 -16.89 -6.74 0.05
CA ASP A 38 -16.09 -6.09 -0.98
C ASP A 38 -15.24 -4.93 -0.41
N LEU A 39 -15.84 -4.08 0.43
CA LEU A 39 -15.15 -2.97 1.08
C LEU A 39 -14.09 -3.46 2.10
N HIS A 40 -14.35 -4.58 2.77
CA HIS A 40 -13.38 -5.15 3.71
C HIS A 40 -12.10 -5.58 2.97
N PHE A 41 -12.24 -6.29 1.85
CA PHE A 41 -11.11 -6.69 1.03
C PHE A 41 -10.41 -5.50 0.37
N TRP A 42 -11.14 -4.45 0.01
CA TRP A 42 -10.54 -3.20 -0.47
C TRP A 42 -9.62 -2.56 0.56
N VAL A 43 -10.08 -2.39 1.81
CA VAL A 43 -9.28 -1.78 2.89
C VAL A 43 -8.09 -2.67 3.26
N MET A 44 -8.28 -4.00 3.24
CA MET A 44 -7.19 -4.95 3.46
C MET A 44 -6.11 -4.85 2.37
N ALA A 45 -6.52 -4.82 1.10
CA ALA A 45 -5.62 -4.67 -0.04
C ALA A 45 -4.83 -3.36 0.04
N GLU A 46 -5.48 -2.24 0.36
CA GLU A 46 -4.79 -0.96 0.52
C GLU A 46 -3.72 -1.03 1.62
N ARG A 47 -4.04 -1.67 2.76
CA ARG A 47 -3.10 -1.84 3.88
C ARG A 47 -1.91 -2.70 3.51
N GLU A 48 -2.13 -3.82 2.82
CA GLU A 48 -1.04 -4.70 2.33
C GLU A 48 -0.11 -3.93 1.39
N LEU A 49 -0.66 -3.26 0.38
CA LEU A 49 0.12 -2.50 -0.61
C LEU A 49 0.90 -1.36 0.04
N LYS A 50 0.29 -0.63 0.99
CA LYS A 50 1.00 0.40 1.77
C LYS A 50 2.14 -0.21 2.60
N ALA A 51 1.95 -1.38 3.21
CA ALA A 51 3.00 -2.05 3.97
C ALA A 51 4.15 -2.52 3.08
N GLU A 52 3.85 -3.16 1.93
CA GLU A 52 4.84 -3.61 0.95
C GLU A 52 5.70 -2.44 0.44
N ARG A 53 5.08 -1.30 0.12
CA ARG A 53 5.81 -0.12 -0.36
C ARG A 53 6.66 0.53 0.73
N ARG A 54 6.20 0.56 1.99
CA ARG A 54 7.03 1.01 3.12
C ARG A 54 8.27 0.13 3.29
N VAL A 55 8.10 -1.19 3.27
CA VAL A 55 9.22 -2.14 3.36
C VAL A 55 10.18 -1.96 2.18
N ALA A 56 9.68 -1.80 0.96
CA ALA A 56 10.51 -1.57 -0.23
C ALA A 56 11.24 -0.21 -0.24
N GLN A 57 10.69 0.81 0.44
CA GLN A 57 11.36 2.09 0.64
C GLN A 57 12.46 1.97 1.70
N THR A 58 12.17 1.33 2.83
CA THR A 58 13.16 1.09 3.89
C THR A 58 14.30 0.23 3.36
N GLY A 59 14.02 -0.88 2.66
CA GLY A 59 15.03 -1.76 2.07
C GLY A 59 15.98 -1.03 1.10
N ARG A 60 15.46 -0.16 0.23
CA ARG A 60 16.28 0.70 -0.63
C ARG A 60 17.14 1.71 0.13
N GLN A 61 16.69 2.16 1.29
CA GLN A 61 17.44 3.11 2.11
C GLN A 61 18.58 2.43 2.88
N VAL A 62 18.48 1.13 3.20
CA VAL A 62 19.55 0.38 3.88
C VAL A 62 20.68 -0.05 2.94
N GLU A 63 20.39 -0.30 1.65
CA GLU A 63 21.39 -0.72 0.66
C GLU A 63 22.29 0.43 0.17
N MET A 64 21.89 1.68 0.42
CA MET A 64 22.61 2.91 0.04
C MET A 64 23.34 3.58 1.22
N ALA A 65 23.66 2.82 2.27
CA ALA A 65 24.34 3.29 3.48
C ALA A 65 25.69 2.60 3.71
#